data_AF-A0AAD8QH76-F1
#
_entry.id   AF-A0AAD8QH76-F1
#
_cell.length_a   1.000
_cell.length_b   1.000
_cell.length_c   1.000
_cell.angle_alpha   90.00
_cell.angle_beta   90.00
_cell.angle_gamma   90.00
#
_symmetry.space_group_name_H-M   'P 1'
#
loop_
_entity.id
_entity.type
_entity.pdbx_description
1 polymer ?
#
loop_
_entity_poly.entity_id
_entity_poly.type
_entity_poly.pdbx_seq_one_letter_code
_entity_poly.pdbx_strand_id
1 'polypeptide(L)'
;MKKFEGCWKIEPLFVDKEPCLPLDPNTLEEYDSCTAGRGRVGSAITLDQLIEPAILPPQPIAWYVRGITAKTTEMLVNDLIAETARLRGVASNVDNKHYTEENCDISSDLLTEQSSDIKERWRQRRSGRHGNSLRSARQEV
;
A
#
# COMPACT_ATOMS: atom_id res chain seq x y z
N MET A 1 -24.54 -6.26 -1.84
CA MET A 1 -23.53 -7.07 -1.13
C MET A 1 -24.16 -7.56 0.14
N LYS A 2 -23.99 -8.84 0.50
CA LYS A 2 -24.64 -9.43 1.67
C LYS A 2 -23.74 -9.36 2.90
N LYS A 3 -22.44 -9.62 2.75
CA LYS A 3 -21.42 -9.39 3.78
C LYS A 3 -20.14 -8.85 3.16
N PHE A 4 -19.50 -7.95 3.88
CA PHE A 4 -18.17 -7.44 3.58
C PHE A 4 -17.47 -7.20 4.91
N GLU A 5 -16.66 -8.14 5.34
CA GLU A 5 -15.94 -8.10 6.61
C GLU A 5 -14.43 -8.08 6.32
N GLY A 6 -13.69 -7.31 7.10
CA GLY A 6 -12.25 -7.18 6.97
C GLY A 6 -11.62 -7.12 8.36
N CYS A 7 -10.72 -8.05 8.66
CA CYS A 7 -9.90 -8.02 9.86
C CYS A 7 -8.48 -7.66 9.47
N TRP A 8 -7.92 -6.67 10.16
CA TRP A 8 -6.53 -6.27 10.02
C TRP A 8 -5.82 -6.58 11.33
N LYS A 9 -4.76 -7.39 11.25
CA LYS A 9 -3.85 -7.65 12.37
C LYS A 9 -2.52 -7.02 12.06
N ILE A 10 -2.04 -6.15 12.95
CA ILE A 10 -0.77 -5.44 12.80
C ILE A 10 0.13 -5.87 13.97
N GLU A 11 1.27 -6.43 13.64
CA GLU A 11 2.27 -6.89 14.61
C GLU A 11 3.61 -6.16 14.36
N PRO A 12 4.35 -5.80 15.42
CA PRO A 12 5.67 -5.22 15.26
C PRO A 12 6.64 -6.24 14.65
N LEU A 13 7.48 -5.78 13.72
CA LEU A 13 8.52 -6.60 13.09
C LEU A 13 9.89 -5.98 13.39
N PHE A 14 10.66 -6.64 14.25
CA PHE A 14 12.03 -6.22 14.58
C PHE A 14 13.01 -6.72 13.52
N VAL A 15 13.53 -5.80 12.70
CA VAL A 15 14.35 -6.14 11.52
C VAL A 15 15.78 -6.51 11.92
N ASP A 16 16.35 -5.80 12.90
CA ASP A 16 17.76 -5.91 13.29
C ASP A 16 17.91 -6.69 14.60
N LYS A 17 17.18 -7.81 14.74
CA LYS A 17 17.17 -8.62 15.96
C LYS A 17 18.32 -9.61 16.10
N GLU A 18 18.99 -9.96 14.99
CA GLU A 18 20.15 -10.87 14.97
C GLU A 18 21.27 -10.50 15.97
N PRO A 19 21.72 -9.22 16.08
CA PRO A 19 22.72 -8.84 17.07
C PRO A 19 22.24 -8.89 18.53
N CYS A 20 20.93 -9.05 18.78
CA CYS A 20 20.37 -9.15 20.13
C CYS A 20 20.52 -10.53 20.76
N LEU A 21 20.90 -11.55 19.98
CA LEU A 21 21.04 -12.91 20.48
C LEU A 21 22.05 -12.98 21.64
N PRO A 22 21.72 -13.69 22.74
CA PRO A 22 20.63 -14.66 22.89
C PRO A 22 19.26 -14.08 23.30
N LEU A 23 19.14 -12.76 23.52
CA LEU A 23 17.89 -12.10 23.85
C LEU A 23 17.07 -11.96 22.57
N ASP A 24 15.90 -12.60 22.48
CA ASP A 24 14.93 -12.42 21.37
C ASP A 24 13.86 -11.41 21.84
N PRO A 25 14.05 -10.11 21.54
CA PRO A 25 13.18 -9.06 22.06
C PRO A 25 11.78 -9.21 21.49
N ASN A 26 10.79 -9.36 22.37
CA ASN A 26 9.37 -9.43 21.98
C ASN A 26 8.66 -8.10 22.18
N THR A 27 9.26 -7.18 22.95
CA THR A 27 8.74 -5.84 23.21
C THR A 27 9.63 -4.77 22.60
N LEU A 28 9.04 -3.60 22.33
CA LEU A 28 9.76 -2.46 21.77
C LEU A 28 10.88 -1.98 22.72
N GLU A 29 10.64 -2.00 24.04
CA GLU A 29 11.61 -1.57 25.04
C GLU A 29 12.85 -2.48 25.07
N GLU A 30 12.65 -3.80 25.03
CA GLU A 30 13.74 -4.77 24.93
C GLU A 30 14.53 -4.58 23.64
N TYR A 31 13.84 -4.37 22.52
CA TYR A 31 14.47 -4.13 21.22
C TYR A 31 15.30 -2.84 21.20
N ASP A 32 14.77 -1.74 21.75
CA ASP A 32 15.46 -0.46 21.81
C ASP A 32 16.69 -0.53 22.72
N SER A 33 16.58 -1.24 23.85
CA SER A 33 17.70 -1.44 24.77
C SER A 33 18.85 -2.23 24.12
N CYS A 34 18.53 -3.27 23.35
CA CYS A 34 19.52 -4.05 22.62
C CYS A 34 20.16 -3.24 21.48
N THR A 35 19.34 -2.57 20.68
CA THR A 35 19.78 -1.88 19.46
C THR A 35 20.30 -0.45 19.73
N ALA A 36 20.38 -0.06 21.00
CA ALA A 36 20.73 1.30 21.44
C ALA A 36 19.88 2.38 20.74
N GLY A 37 18.59 2.07 20.51
CA GLY A 37 17.62 2.93 19.82
C GLY A 37 17.88 3.14 18.33
N ARG A 38 18.77 2.36 17.70
CA ARG A 38 19.10 2.45 16.26
C ARG A 38 18.45 1.36 15.42
N GLY A 39 17.79 0.40 16.06
CA GLY A 39 17.15 -0.73 15.38
C GLY A 39 15.98 -0.29 14.50
N ARG A 40 15.85 -0.89 13.32
CA ARG A 40 14.70 -0.63 12.44
C ARG A 40 13.49 -1.44 12.91
N VAL A 41 12.37 -0.75 13.11
CA VAL A 41 11.07 -1.39 13.43
C VAL A 41 10.18 -1.32 12.19
N GLY A 42 9.67 -2.47 11.77
CA GLY A 42 8.65 -2.60 10.74
C GLY A 42 7.30 -2.96 11.35
N SER A 43 6.28 -3.03 10.49
CA SER A 43 4.97 -3.56 10.85
C SER A 43 4.61 -4.70 9.90
N ALA A 44 4.37 -5.88 10.45
CA ALA A 44 3.80 -7.01 9.73
C ALA A 44 2.27 -6.87 9.76
N ILE A 45 1.65 -6.82 8.59
CA ILE A 45 0.21 -6.60 8.45
C ILE A 45 -0.40 -7.86 7.83
N THR A 46 -1.37 -8.46 8.52
CA THR A 46 -2.20 -9.56 8.01
C THR A 46 -3.61 -9.03 7.73
N LEU A 47 -4.12 -9.28 6.52
CA LEU A 47 -5.44 -8.85 6.07
C LEU A 47 -6.29 -10.08 5.73
N ASP A 48 -7.36 -10.28 6.49
CA ASP A 48 -8.39 -11.26 6.21
C ASP A 48 -9.66 -10.56 5.73
N GLN A 49 -10.05 -10.78 4.48
CA GLN A 49 -11.21 -10.12 3.86
C GLN A 49 -12.25 -11.13 3.39
N LEU A 50 -13.44 -11.10 4.00
CA LEU A 50 -14.59 -11.91 3.63
C LEU A 50 -15.58 -11.09 2.80
N ILE A 51 -15.85 -11.54 1.58
CA ILE A 51 -16.74 -10.86 0.65
C ILE A 51 -17.85 -11.84 0.24
N GLU A 52 -19.08 -11.60 0.71
CA GLU A 52 -20.27 -12.37 0.33
C GLU A 52 -21.16 -11.53 -0.60
N PRO A 53 -21.24 -11.87 -1.90
CA PRO A 53 -22.15 -11.19 -2.82
C PRO A 53 -23.60 -11.49 -2.46
N ALA A 54 -24.52 -10.58 -2.78
CA ALA A 54 -25.95 -10.77 -2.49
C ALA A 54 -26.59 -11.90 -3.30
N ILE A 55 -26.01 -12.20 -4.46
CA ILE A 55 -26.41 -13.29 -5.34
C ILE A 55 -25.13 -14.03 -5.68
N LEU A 56 -25.05 -15.31 -5.33
CA LEU A 56 -23.95 -16.18 -5.77
C LEU A 56 -24.28 -16.61 -7.20
N PRO A 57 -23.53 -16.17 -8.22
CA PRO A 57 -23.80 -16.61 -9.58
C PRO A 57 -23.58 -18.13 -9.67
N PRO A 58 -24.32 -18.84 -10.53
CA PRO A 58 -24.07 -20.25 -10.78
C PRO A 58 -22.65 -20.46 -11.32
N GLN A 59 -22.09 -21.65 -11.07
CA GLN A 59 -20.88 -22.10 -11.77
C GLN A 59 -21.17 -22.11 -13.28
N PRO A 60 -20.25 -21.66 -14.17
CA PRO A 60 -18.83 -21.31 -13.97
C PRO A 60 -18.54 -19.82 -13.69
N ILE A 61 -19.57 -18.95 -13.73
CA ILE A 61 -19.42 -17.49 -13.64
C ILE A 61 -18.88 -17.07 -12.27
N ALA A 62 -19.19 -17.84 -11.22
CA ALA A 62 -18.64 -17.64 -9.88
C ALA A 62 -17.11 -17.62 -9.81
N TRP A 63 -16.42 -18.45 -10.60
CA TRP A 63 -14.95 -18.45 -10.65
C TRP A 63 -14.39 -17.18 -11.27
N TYR A 64 -15.04 -16.66 -12.31
CA TYR A 64 -14.64 -15.41 -12.94
C TYR A 64 -14.77 -14.25 -11.95
N VAL A 65 -15.91 -14.11 -11.27
CA VAL A 65 -16.13 -13.07 -10.27
C VAL A 65 -15.11 -13.20 -9.15
N ARG A 66 -14.87 -14.41 -8.64
CA ARG A 66 -13.83 -14.67 -7.62
C ARG A 66 -12.44 -14.23 -8.09
N GLY A 67 -12.08 -14.54 -9.33
CA GLY A 67 -10.80 -14.14 -9.92
C GLY A 67 -10.64 -12.62 -10.06
N ILE A 68 -11.70 -11.92 -10.47
CA ILE A 68 -11.70 -10.45 -10.56
C ILE A 68 -11.57 -9.82 -9.18
N THR A 69 -12.33 -10.31 -8.19
CA THR A 69 -12.24 -9.82 -6.81
C THR A 69 -10.83 -10.01 -6.26
N ALA A 70 -10.24 -11.20 -6.41
CA ALA A 70 -8.87 -11.47 -5.96
C ALA A 70 -7.84 -10.53 -6.62
N LYS A 71 -7.90 -10.37 -7.95
CA LYS A 71 -7.02 -9.42 -8.68
C LYS A 71 -7.20 -7.97 -8.24
N THR A 72 -8.42 -7.59 -7.88
CA THR A 72 -8.71 -6.22 -7.41
C THR A 72 -8.14 -6.01 -6.01
N THR A 73 -8.30 -6.98 -5.11
CA THR A 73 -7.72 -6.92 -3.76
C THR A 73 -6.19 -6.92 -3.82
N GLU A 74 -5.56 -7.72 -4.69
CA GLU A 74 -4.11 -7.69 -4.90
C GLU A 74 -3.62 -6.32 -5.35
N MET A 75 -4.33 -5.68 -6.29
CA MET A 75 -4.02 -4.32 -6.72
C MET A 75 -4.11 -3.33 -5.57
N LEU A 76 -5.09 -3.48 -4.66
CA LEU A 76 -5.29 -2.59 -3.51
C LEU A 76 -4.13 -2.72 -2.52
N VAL A 77 -3.71 -3.96 -2.23
CA VAL A 77 -2.58 -4.23 -1.34
C VAL A 77 -1.28 -3.66 -1.90
N ASN A 78 -1.01 -3.88 -3.20
CA ASN A 78 0.20 -3.35 -3.84
C ASN A 78 0.25 -1.81 -3.84
N ASP A 79 -0.91 -1.18 -4.00
CA ASP A 79 -0.98 0.27 -3.96
C ASP A 79 -0.75 0.81 -2.55
N LEU A 80 -1.30 0.13 -1.53
CA LEU A 80 -1.02 0.44 -0.13
C LEU A 80 0.47 0.32 0.18
N ILE A 81 1.14 -0.75 -0.26
CA ILE A 81 2.59 -0.93 -0.09
C ILE A 81 3.38 0.18 -0.78
N ALA A 82 2.99 0.58 -2.00
CA ALA A 82 3.66 1.67 -2.70
C ALA A 82 3.48 3.01 -1.96
N GLU A 83 2.29 3.24 -1.41
CA GLU A 83 1.99 4.46 -0.66
C GLU A 83 2.73 4.51 0.67
N THR A 84 2.83 3.39 1.40
CA THR A 84 3.63 3.35 2.63
C THR A 84 5.11 3.56 2.37
N ALA A 85 5.65 3.03 1.26
CA ALA A 85 7.02 3.32 0.83
C ALA A 85 7.22 4.81 0.51
N ARG A 86 6.24 5.44 -0.16
CA ARG A 86 6.26 6.89 -0.45
C ARG A 86 6.24 7.71 0.84
N LEU A 87 5.34 7.41 1.77
CA LEU A 87 5.24 8.10 3.06
C LEU A 87 6.54 7.98 3.87
N ARG A 88 7.17 6.80 3.86
CA ARG A 88 8.48 6.61 4.47
C ARG A 88 9.57 7.47 3.84
N GLY A 89 9.56 7.59 2.50
CA GLY A 89 10.50 8.45 1.77
C GLY A 89 10.29 9.95 2.01
N VAL A 90 9.04 10.38 2.24
CA VAL A 90 8.73 11.77 2.61
C VAL A 90 9.21 12.06 4.04
N ALA A 91 8.97 11.15 4.99
CA ALA A 91 9.44 11.31 6.38
C ALA A 91 10.96 11.50 6.45
N SER A 92 11.73 10.70 5.69
CA SER A 92 13.20 10.84 5.64
C SER A 92 13.70 12.16 5.03
N ASN A 93 12.88 12.84 4.21
CA ASN A 93 13.25 14.16 3.65
C ASN A 93 12.96 15.32 4.61
N VAL A 94 12.01 15.14 5.54
CA VAL A 94 11.69 16.15 6.56
C VAL A 94 12.81 16.25 7.60
N ASP A 95 13.39 15.12 8.00
CA ASP A 95 14.51 15.08 8.97
C ASP A 95 15.80 15.76 8.47
N ASN A 96 15.94 16.00 7.16
CA ASN A 96 17.10 16.70 6.57
C ASN A 96 16.92 18.22 6.45
N LYS A 97 15.77 18.79 6.83
CA LYS A 97 15.55 20.24 6.85
C LYS A 97 15.79 20.80 8.25
N HIS A 98 17.06 21.04 8.57
CA HIS A 98 17.43 21.82 9.74
C HIS A 98 18.25 23.05 9.34
N TYR A 99 17.71 24.20 9.75
CA TYR A 99 18.24 25.57 9.76
C TYR A 99 18.37 26.34 8.44
N THR A 100 17.34 27.12 8.11
CA THR A 100 17.51 28.58 8.09
C THR A 100 16.17 29.21 8.45
N GLU A 101 16.11 29.85 9.61
CA GLU A 101 15.00 30.74 9.97
C GLU A 101 15.09 31.99 9.07
N GLU A 102 14.05 32.30 8.30
CA GLU A 102 13.51 33.65 8.20
C GLU A 102 12.17 33.68 7.45
N ASN A 103 11.22 34.32 8.11
CA ASN A 103 10.01 34.99 7.60
C ASN A 103 8.75 34.16 7.28
N CYS A 104 7.67 34.54 7.98
CA CYS A 104 6.29 34.16 7.75
C CYS A 104 5.77 34.65 6.39
N ASP A 105 4.70 34.00 5.96
CA ASP A 105 3.91 34.20 4.74
C ASP A 105 4.55 33.71 3.44
N ILE A 106 4.11 32.52 2.99
CA ILE A 106 3.42 32.32 1.71
C ILE A 106 3.14 30.82 1.46
N SER A 107 1.87 30.56 1.20
CA SER A 107 1.24 29.41 0.55
C SER A 107 1.25 28.06 1.29
N SER A 108 0.06 27.74 1.79
CA SER A 108 -0.49 26.40 1.93
C SER A 108 -0.69 25.69 0.57
N ASP A 109 0.09 26.00 -0.48
CA ASP A 109 -0.10 25.48 -1.85
C ASP A 109 0.96 24.45 -2.28
N LEU A 110 2.08 24.30 -1.56
CA LEU A 110 3.17 23.39 -1.99
C LEU A 110 3.04 21.93 -1.49
N LEU A 111 2.06 21.63 -0.64
CA LEU A 111 1.75 20.23 -0.26
C LEU A 111 0.75 19.58 -1.21
N THR A 112 0.19 20.36 -2.14
CA THR A 112 -1.00 19.99 -2.92
C THR A 112 -0.66 19.39 -4.31
N GLU A 113 0.57 19.55 -4.81
CA GLU A 113 0.92 19.13 -6.19
C GLU A 113 1.70 17.81 -6.32
N GLN A 114 2.16 17.20 -5.23
CA GLN A 114 2.87 15.90 -5.28
C GLN A 114 2.13 14.73 -4.60
N SER A 115 0.87 14.92 -4.26
CA SER A 115 -0.07 13.81 -4.11
C SER A 115 -0.65 13.50 -5.49
N SER A 116 0.01 12.67 -6.29
CA SER A 116 -0.72 12.03 -7.39
C SER A 116 -1.91 11.32 -6.74
N ASP A 117 -3.13 11.82 -6.95
CA ASP A 117 -4.33 11.30 -6.29
C ASP A 117 -4.35 9.80 -6.54
N ILE A 118 -4.35 9.02 -5.47
CA ILE A 118 -4.37 7.56 -5.55
C ILE A 118 -5.48 7.15 -6.52
N LYS A 119 -6.66 7.80 -6.45
CA LYS A 119 -7.80 7.57 -7.32
C LYS A 119 -7.50 7.82 -8.80
N GLU A 120 -6.65 8.79 -9.11
CA GLU A 120 -6.23 9.08 -10.48
C GLU A 120 -5.32 7.97 -11.04
N ARG A 121 -4.38 7.47 -10.23
CA ARG A 121 -3.56 6.29 -10.55
C ARG A 121 -4.44 5.06 -10.80
N TRP A 122 -5.50 4.89 -10.02
CA TRP A 122 -6.52 3.84 -10.22
C TRP A 122 -7.31 4.01 -11.52
N ARG A 123 -7.65 5.24 -11.91
CA ARG A 123 -8.31 5.51 -13.20
C ARG A 123 -7.39 5.16 -14.37
N GLN A 124 -6.12 5.54 -14.30
CA GLN A 124 -5.14 5.27 -15.35
C GLN A 124 -4.89 3.75 -15.54
N ARG A 125 -4.70 2.99 -14.46
CA ARG A 125 -4.49 1.52 -14.52
C ARG A 125 -5.70 0.77 -15.07
N ARG A 126 -6.92 1.25 -14.82
CA ARG A 126 -8.16 0.66 -15.37
C ARG A 126 -8.40 1.04 -16.84
N SER A 127 -8.07 2.28 -17.21
CA SER A 127 -8.22 2.79 -18.58
C SER A 127 -7.24 2.15 -19.56
N GLY A 128 -5.99 1.92 -19.15
CA GLY A 128 -4.93 1.35 -20.00
C GLY A 128 -5.17 -0.08 -20.51
N ARG A 129 -6.21 -0.78 -20.03
CA ARG A 129 -6.60 -2.11 -20.54
C ARG A 129 -7.70 -2.06 -21.61
N HIS A 130 -8.34 -0.92 -21.83
CA HIS A 130 -9.45 -0.78 -22.79
C HIS A 130 -9.06 -0.19 -24.15
N GLY A 131 -7.81 0.27 -24.33
CA GLY A 131 -7.35 0.87 -25.57
C GLY A 131 -6.24 0.06 -26.22
N ASN A 132 -6.60 -0.96 -27.01
CA ASN A 132 -5.84 -1.42 -28.20
C ASN A 132 -6.51 -2.58 -28.98
N SER A 133 -7.86 -2.63 -29.06
CA SER A 133 -8.55 -3.68 -29.83
C SER A 133 -9.02 -3.27 -31.24
N LEU A 134 -8.64 -2.10 -31.75
CA LEU A 134 -9.09 -1.65 -33.08
C LEU A 134 -7.94 -1.04 -33.88
N ARG A 135 -7.13 -1.91 -34.50
CA ARG A 135 -6.41 -1.66 -35.77
C ARG A 135 -5.57 -2.89 -36.15
N SER A 136 -6.18 -3.85 -36.83
CA SER A 136 -5.60 -4.51 -38.00
C SER A 136 -6.60 -5.50 -38.60
N ALA A 137 -7.59 -4.97 -39.31
CA ALA A 137 -8.39 -5.75 -40.25
C ALA A 137 -8.74 -4.80 -41.39
N ARG A 138 -7.77 -4.64 -42.32
CA ARG A 138 -7.97 -4.15 -43.68
C ARG A 138 -6.62 -4.16 -44.40
N GLN A 139 -6.34 -5.25 -45.10
CA GLN A 139 -5.99 -5.14 -46.52
C GLN A 139 -6.45 -6.42 -47.23
N GLU A 140 -7.49 -6.24 -48.03
CA GLU A 140 -8.04 -7.17 -49.02
C GLU A 140 -7.14 -7.21 -50.26
N VAL A 141 -7.09 -8.41 -50.86
CA VAL A 141 -6.92 -8.80 -52.28
C VAL A 141 -5.66 -8.32 -53.02
#